data_AF-A0A366IFJ2-F1
#
_entry.id   AF-A0A366IFJ2-F1
#
_cell.length_a   1.000
_cell.length_b   1.000
_cell.length_c   1.000
_cell.angle_alpha   90.00
_cell.angle_beta   90.00
_cell.angle_gamma   90.00
#
_symmetry.space_group_name_H-M   'P 1'
#
loop_
_entity.id
_entity.type
_entity.pdbx_description
1 polymer ?
#
loop_
_entity_poly.entity_id
_entity_poly.type
_entity_poly.pdbx_seq_one_letter_code
_entity_poly.pdbx_strand_id
1 'polypeptide(L)'
;MQVQINEECKITVKNDSDEILKTIYDNTIVKGININYLVVDGLPVYNNFPQFIDNNVKVIKKIQVITQSIPNLIKSTLFRTETYIKELLKTLESFIDKHEEMTKNSAQEFTNILIEDIYLIQQTQIYINALVSEEDTIRKYSLWKIYTTQVKKLSELGISLEKAKDKNIEFIQIFKDILNVLEEIKRAAEFIGSYIVLCG
;
A
#
# COMPACT_ATOMS: atom_id res chain seq x y z
N MET A 1 -25.68 16.80 -22.80
CA MET A 1 -24.24 16.65 -23.11
C MET A 1 -23.67 15.71 -22.07
N GLN A 2 -23.42 14.46 -22.45
CA GLN A 2 -22.92 13.41 -21.55
C GLN A 2 -21.39 13.52 -21.49
N VAL A 3 -20.86 13.69 -20.28
CA VAL A 3 -19.42 13.69 -20.02
C VAL A 3 -19.07 12.25 -19.65
N GLN A 4 -18.29 11.57 -20.50
CA GLN A 4 -17.53 10.38 -20.12
C GLN A 4 -16.12 10.83 -19.77
N ILE A 5 -15.73 10.63 -18.51
CA ILE A 5 -14.34 10.73 -18.06
C ILE A 5 -13.73 9.34 -18.26
N ASN A 6 -12.95 9.15 -19.33
CA ASN A 6 -12.01 8.04 -19.40
C ASN A 6 -10.71 8.49 -18.72
N GLU A 7 -10.20 7.70 -17.78
CA GLU A 7 -9.00 7.93 -16.94
C GLU A 7 -7.67 7.88 -17.73
N GLU A 8 -7.53 8.62 -18.83
CA GLU A 8 -6.26 8.79 -19.55
C GLU A 8 -6.08 10.26 -20.00
N CYS A 9 -5.15 10.98 -19.37
CA CYS A 9 -4.79 12.33 -19.82
C CYS A 9 -3.64 12.25 -20.85
N LYS A 10 -3.94 12.52 -22.12
CA LYS A 10 -2.94 12.60 -23.20
C LYS A 10 -2.43 14.03 -23.31
N ILE A 11 -1.23 14.28 -22.83
CA ILE A 11 -0.56 15.59 -22.89
C ILE A 11 0.52 15.53 -23.98
N THR A 12 0.49 16.46 -24.95
CA THR A 12 1.54 16.60 -25.98
C THR A 12 2.26 17.92 -25.74
N VAL A 13 3.59 17.89 -25.52
CA VAL A 13 4.41 19.07 -25.19
C VAL A 13 5.65 19.10 -26.09
N LYS A 14 6.23 20.29 -26.33
CA LYS A 14 7.41 20.52 -27.17
C LYS A 14 8.69 20.69 -26.34
N ASN A 15 9.77 20.02 -26.77
CA ASN A 15 11.23 20.21 -26.60
C ASN A 15 11.87 20.85 -25.34
N ASP A 16 11.14 21.21 -24.30
CA ASP A 16 11.68 21.74 -23.04
C ASP A 16 11.22 20.85 -21.87
N SER A 17 12.18 20.29 -21.14
CA SER A 17 11.89 19.33 -20.06
C SER A 17 11.19 20.00 -18.89
N ASP A 18 11.54 21.25 -18.58
CA ASP A 18 10.88 22.03 -17.53
C ASP A 18 9.41 22.30 -17.89
N GLU A 19 9.11 22.64 -19.13
CA GLU A 19 7.75 22.87 -19.62
C GLU A 19 6.92 21.58 -19.61
N ILE A 20 7.52 20.45 -20.01
CA ILE A 20 6.89 19.12 -19.94
C ILE A 20 6.53 18.79 -18.49
N LEU A 21 7.49 18.88 -17.58
CA LEU A 21 7.29 18.54 -16.18
C LEU A 21 6.24 19.46 -15.57
N LYS A 22 6.34 20.77 -15.77
CA LYS A 22 5.35 21.74 -15.29
C LYS A 22 3.95 21.40 -15.79
N THR A 23 3.80 21.07 -17.07
CA THR A 23 2.49 20.70 -17.64
C THR A 23 1.92 19.43 -16.99
N ILE A 24 2.77 18.44 -16.72
CA ILE A 24 2.38 17.22 -16.01
C ILE A 24 1.95 17.56 -14.57
N TYR A 25 2.77 18.31 -13.82
CA TYR A 25 2.50 18.70 -12.43
C TYR A 25 1.19 19.51 -12.30
N ASP A 26 1.00 20.54 -13.14
CA ASP A 26 -0.18 21.44 -13.12
C ASP A 26 -1.48 20.69 -13.44
N ASN A 27 -1.41 19.60 -14.21
CA ASN A 27 -2.58 18.81 -14.60
C ASN A 27 -2.81 17.55 -13.78
N THR A 28 -1.90 17.20 -12.87
CA THR A 28 -2.03 15.98 -12.06
C THR A 28 -1.92 16.27 -10.57
N ILE A 29 -0.70 16.45 -10.06
CA ILE A 29 -0.39 16.59 -8.64
C ILE A 29 -1.13 17.78 -8.01
N VAL A 30 -1.17 18.94 -8.69
CA VAL A 30 -1.91 20.12 -8.23
C VAL A 30 -3.42 19.85 -8.09
N LYS A 31 -3.96 18.93 -8.89
CA LYS A 31 -5.37 18.55 -8.90
C LYS A 31 -5.68 17.33 -8.01
N GLY A 32 -4.72 16.86 -7.20
CA GLY A 32 -4.88 15.68 -6.36
C GLY A 32 -4.95 14.36 -7.14
N ILE A 33 -4.43 14.34 -8.37
CA ILE A 33 -4.37 13.17 -9.23
C ILE A 33 -2.95 12.61 -9.14
N ASN A 34 -2.81 11.36 -8.70
CA ASN A 34 -1.50 10.73 -8.63
C ASN A 34 -1.10 10.18 -10.01
N ILE A 35 0.19 10.28 -10.34
CA ILE A 35 0.77 9.70 -11.55
C ILE A 35 1.19 8.27 -11.20
N ASN A 36 0.63 7.29 -11.90
CA ASN A 36 1.01 5.89 -11.73
C ASN A 36 2.30 5.60 -12.52
N TYR A 37 2.29 5.89 -13.82
CA TYR A 37 3.46 5.77 -14.69
C TYR A 37 3.29 6.64 -15.94
N LEU A 38 4.39 6.86 -16.66
CA LEU A 38 4.37 7.50 -17.98
C LEU A 38 4.48 6.44 -19.07
N VAL A 39 3.88 6.68 -20.22
CA VAL A 39 4.18 5.93 -21.45
C VAL A 39 4.85 6.88 -22.42
N VAL A 40 6.17 6.72 -22.61
CA VAL A 40 6.98 7.55 -23.49
C VAL A 40 7.29 6.79 -24.76
N ASP A 41 6.77 7.27 -25.89
CA ASP A 41 6.91 6.62 -27.20
C ASP A 41 6.52 5.12 -27.21
N GLY A 42 5.52 4.76 -26.39
CA GLY A 42 5.03 3.40 -26.22
C GLY A 42 5.74 2.57 -25.15
N LEU A 43 6.80 3.12 -24.52
CA LEU A 43 7.53 2.46 -23.44
C LEU A 43 7.04 2.94 -22.07
N PRO A 44 6.66 2.02 -21.16
CA PRO A 44 6.28 2.39 -19.81
C PRO A 44 7.50 2.81 -18.97
N VAL A 45 7.37 3.91 -18.24
CA VAL A 45 8.36 4.48 -17.31
C VAL A 45 7.67 4.64 -15.98
N TYR A 46 8.12 3.88 -14.97
CA TYR A 46 7.41 3.78 -13.68
C TYR A 46 7.90 4.76 -12.62
N ASN A 47 9.18 5.17 -12.67
CA ASN A 47 9.81 6.02 -11.65
C ASN A 47 10.75 7.05 -12.28
N ASN A 48 11.20 8.02 -11.47
CA ASN A 48 12.19 9.04 -11.83
C ASN A 48 11.84 9.82 -13.10
N PHE A 49 10.57 10.22 -13.23
CA PHE A 49 10.06 10.95 -14.39
C PHE A 49 10.90 12.18 -14.74
N PRO A 50 11.31 13.05 -13.79
CA PRO A 50 12.14 14.20 -14.11
C PRO A 50 13.43 13.82 -14.83
N GLN A 51 14.20 12.92 -14.23
CA GLN A 51 15.48 12.47 -14.79
C GLN A 51 15.30 11.77 -16.15
N PHE A 52 14.26 10.94 -16.30
CA PHE A 52 14.00 10.27 -17.56
C PHE A 52 13.67 11.28 -18.67
N ILE A 53 12.81 12.27 -18.37
CA ILE A 53 12.41 13.30 -19.32
C ILE A 53 13.62 14.18 -19.68
N ASP A 54 14.39 14.66 -18.70
CA ASP A 54 15.58 15.48 -18.92
C ASP A 54 16.60 14.80 -19.85
N ASN A 55 16.87 13.52 -19.62
CA ASN A 55 17.85 12.76 -20.40
C ASN A 55 17.40 12.50 -21.85
N ASN A 56 16.09 12.50 -22.10
CA ASN A 56 15.53 12.04 -23.38
C ASN A 56 14.72 13.13 -24.12
N VAL A 57 14.56 14.33 -23.57
CA VAL A 57 13.67 15.38 -24.09
C VAL A 57 13.88 15.71 -25.57
N LYS A 58 15.12 15.61 -26.06
CA LYS A 58 15.47 15.89 -27.46
C LYS A 58 14.91 14.86 -28.45
N VAL A 59 14.58 13.65 -28.00
CA VAL A 59 14.16 12.53 -28.85
C VAL A 59 12.73 12.05 -28.57
N ILE A 60 12.14 12.43 -27.43
CA ILE A 60 10.77 12.07 -27.07
C ILE A 60 9.79 12.66 -28.09
N LYS A 61 8.89 11.83 -28.63
CA LYS A 61 7.83 12.29 -29.54
C LYS A 61 6.48 12.41 -28.85
N LYS A 62 6.20 11.54 -27.88
CA LYS A 62 4.92 11.46 -27.19
C LYS A 62 5.09 10.99 -25.75
N ILE A 63 4.39 11.66 -24.83
CA ILE A 63 4.23 11.22 -23.44
C ILE A 63 2.73 11.00 -23.19
N GLN A 64 2.37 9.89 -22.57
CA GLN A 64 1.04 9.67 -22.01
C GLN A 64 1.18 9.56 -20.50
N VAL A 65 0.38 10.32 -19.76
CA VAL A 65 0.42 10.30 -18.30
C VAL A 65 -0.67 9.37 -17.83
N ILE A 66 -0.29 8.23 -17.28
CA ILE A 66 -1.25 7.29 -16.72
C ILE A 66 -1.44 7.66 -15.26
N THR A 67 -2.66 8.09 -14.95
CA THR A 67 -3.02 8.63 -13.64
C THR A 67 -3.93 7.68 -12.87
N GLN A 68 -3.92 7.79 -11.55
CA GLN A 68 -4.86 7.13 -10.67
C GLN A 68 -5.35 8.15 -9.64
N SER A 69 -6.66 8.20 -9.40
CA SER A 69 -7.20 9.05 -8.33
C SER A 69 -6.68 8.56 -6.97
N ILE A 70 -6.47 9.47 -6.01
CA ILE A 70 -6.05 9.10 -4.65
C ILE A 70 -7.00 8.04 -4.03
N PRO A 71 -8.34 8.14 -4.15
CA PRO A 71 -9.24 7.08 -3.70
C PRO A 71 -8.96 5.72 -4.34
N ASN A 72 -8.78 5.66 -5.67
CA ASN A 72 -8.49 4.41 -6.37
C ASN A 72 -7.12 3.84 -5.96
N LEU A 73 -6.14 4.70 -5.70
CA LEU A 73 -4.82 4.30 -5.23
C LEU A 73 -4.88 3.68 -3.83
N ILE A 74 -5.55 4.34 -2.89
CA ILE A 74 -5.79 3.82 -1.54
C ILE A 74 -6.52 2.48 -1.61
N LYS A 75 -7.58 2.39 -2.42
CA LYS A 75 -8.33 1.14 -2.64
C LYS A 75 -7.42 0.01 -3.15
N SER A 76 -6.65 0.27 -4.20
CA SER A 76 -5.74 -0.75 -4.77
C SER A 76 -4.65 -1.17 -3.80
N THR A 77 -4.18 -0.25 -2.97
CA THR A 77 -3.20 -0.50 -1.91
C THR A 77 -3.81 -1.40 -0.83
N LEU A 78 -4.98 -1.04 -0.30
CA LEU A 78 -5.69 -1.84 0.71
C LEU A 78 -6.05 -3.23 0.21
N PHE A 79 -6.46 -3.37 -1.05
CA PHE A 79 -6.76 -4.67 -1.65
C PHE A 79 -5.52 -5.58 -1.73
N ARG A 80 -4.36 -5.02 -2.09
CA ARG A 80 -3.09 -5.76 -2.09
C ARG A 80 -2.70 -6.18 -0.68
N THR A 81 -2.81 -5.28 0.29
CA THR A 81 -2.51 -5.57 1.69
C THR A 81 -3.46 -6.62 2.26
N GLU A 82 -4.76 -6.55 1.96
CA GLU A 82 -5.76 -7.56 2.34
C GLU A 82 -5.40 -8.94 1.76
N THR A 83 -5.06 -9.00 0.47
CA THR A 83 -4.65 -10.24 -0.20
C THR A 83 -3.41 -10.84 0.47
N TYR A 84 -2.43 -9.99 0.77
CA TYR A 84 -1.22 -10.39 1.46
C TYR A 84 -1.51 -10.92 2.88
N ILE A 85 -2.34 -10.21 3.66
CA ILE A 85 -2.75 -10.64 5.00
C ILE A 85 -3.48 -12.00 4.95
N LYS A 86 -4.30 -12.26 3.92
CA LYS A 86 -4.97 -13.56 3.75
C LYS A 86 -3.97 -14.72 3.62
N GLU A 87 -2.87 -14.53 2.91
CA GLU A 87 -1.83 -15.56 2.79
C GLU A 87 -1.01 -15.70 4.08
N LEU A 88 -0.73 -14.57 4.76
CA LEU A 88 -0.06 -14.58 6.05
C LEU A 88 -0.88 -15.32 7.12
N LEU A 89 -2.21 -15.10 7.16
CA LEU A 89 -3.12 -15.78 8.08
C LEU A 89 -3.05 -17.30 7.92
N LYS A 90 -3.15 -17.82 6.69
CA LYS A 90 -3.04 -19.27 6.43
C LYS A 90 -1.69 -19.83 6.90
N THR A 91 -0.62 -19.08 6.64
CA THR A 91 0.73 -19.48 7.01
C THR A 91 0.88 -19.54 8.53
N LEU A 92 0.38 -18.52 9.23
CA LEU A 92 0.40 -18.41 10.68
C LEU A 92 -0.48 -19.45 11.36
N GLU A 93 -1.68 -19.73 10.83
CA GLU A 93 -2.55 -20.83 11.27
C GLU A 93 -1.82 -22.18 11.17
N SER A 94 -1.26 -22.49 10.00
CA SER A 94 -0.50 -23.73 9.84
C SER A 94 0.73 -23.79 10.74
N PHE A 95 1.34 -22.64 11.07
CA PHE A 95 2.47 -22.59 11.99
C PHE A 95 2.01 -22.91 13.42
N ILE A 96 0.94 -22.26 13.89
CA ILE A 96 0.36 -22.49 15.22
C ILE A 96 -0.08 -23.95 15.38
N ASP A 97 -0.67 -24.56 14.36
CA ASP A 97 -1.12 -25.96 14.44
C ASP A 97 0.04 -26.96 14.55
N LYS A 98 1.17 -26.67 13.89
CA LYS A 98 2.33 -27.59 13.80
C LYS A 98 3.46 -27.27 14.77
N HIS A 99 3.30 -26.26 15.62
CA HIS A 99 4.40 -25.70 16.41
C HIS A 99 5.11 -26.72 17.32
N GLU A 100 4.39 -27.74 17.82
CA GLU A 100 4.96 -28.80 18.68
C GLU A 100 5.94 -29.69 17.92
N GLU A 101 5.81 -29.77 16.59
CA GLU A 101 6.63 -30.58 15.69
C GLU A 101 7.83 -29.81 15.14
N MET A 102 7.91 -28.49 15.38
CA MET A 102 8.92 -27.63 14.79
C MET A 102 10.23 -27.61 15.56
N THR A 103 11.34 -27.52 14.82
CA THR A 103 12.63 -27.24 15.44
C THR A 103 12.68 -25.79 15.93
N LYS A 104 13.49 -25.53 16.97
CA LYS A 104 13.75 -24.17 17.46
C LYS A 104 14.21 -23.22 16.35
N ASN A 105 15.05 -23.71 15.43
CA ASN A 105 15.55 -22.90 14.32
C ASN A 105 14.43 -22.52 13.35
N SER A 106 13.54 -23.46 13.03
CA SER A 106 12.37 -23.21 12.17
C SER A 106 11.40 -22.21 12.80
N ALA A 107 11.20 -22.30 14.12
CA ALA A 107 10.36 -21.34 14.85
C ALA A 107 10.97 -19.92 14.86
N GLN A 108 12.29 -19.82 15.00
CA GLN A 108 13.00 -18.53 14.94
C GLN A 108 12.99 -17.92 13.55
N GLU A 109 13.18 -18.74 12.51
CA GLU A 109 13.13 -18.29 11.12
C GLU A 109 11.75 -17.72 10.78
N PHE A 110 10.68 -18.45 11.13
CA PHE A 110 9.32 -17.97 10.95
C PHE A 110 9.04 -16.68 11.73
N THR A 111 9.55 -16.57 12.96
CA THR A 111 9.44 -15.33 13.76
C THR A 111 10.04 -14.14 13.02
N ASN A 112 11.24 -14.28 12.45
CA ASN A 112 11.89 -13.21 11.72
C ASN A 112 11.08 -12.79 10.50
N ILE A 113 10.57 -13.76 9.73
CA ILE A 113 9.70 -13.52 8.57
C ILE A 113 8.44 -12.77 9.00
N LEU A 114 7.79 -13.21 10.08
CA LEU A 114 6.57 -12.56 10.59
C LEU A 114 6.82 -11.12 11.02
N ILE A 115 7.98 -10.81 11.59
CA ILE A 115 8.35 -9.43 11.96
C ILE A 115 8.50 -8.54 10.71
N GLU A 116 9.17 -9.04 9.68
CA GLU A 116 9.28 -8.35 8.39
C GLU A 116 7.89 -8.12 7.76
N ASP A 117 7.03 -9.11 7.85
CA ASP A 117 5.66 -9.04 7.33
C ASP A 117 4.82 -7.99 8.08
N ILE A 118 4.95 -7.93 9.42
CA ILE A 118 4.33 -6.89 10.25
C ILE A 118 4.81 -5.50 9.82
N TYR A 119 6.11 -5.33 9.56
CA TYR A 119 6.67 -4.07 9.09
C TYR A 119 6.08 -3.64 7.74
N LEU A 120 5.87 -4.56 6.80
CA LEU A 120 5.26 -4.25 5.51
C LEU A 120 3.82 -3.71 5.66
N ILE A 121 3.05 -4.29 6.59
CA ILE A 121 1.69 -3.82 6.92
C ILE A 121 1.73 -2.40 7.52
N GLN A 122 2.71 -2.09 8.37
CA GLN A 122 2.92 -0.73 8.89
C GLN A 122 3.27 0.26 7.78
N GLN A 123 4.12 -0.12 6.83
CA GLN A 123 4.49 0.75 5.70
C GLN A 123 3.26 1.11 4.84
N THR A 124 2.33 0.17 4.67
CA THR A 124 1.05 0.44 4.01
C THR A 124 0.28 1.56 4.72
N GLN A 125 0.18 1.50 6.05
CA GLN A 125 -0.49 2.55 6.83
C GLN A 125 0.18 3.91 6.64
N ILE A 126 1.50 3.97 6.74
CA ILE A 126 2.29 5.20 6.60
C ILE A 126 2.08 5.79 5.20
N TYR A 127 2.14 4.95 4.18
CA TYR A 127 1.92 5.36 2.79
C TYR A 127 0.53 5.96 2.58
N ILE A 128 -0.54 5.30 3.05
CA ILE A 128 -1.90 5.83 2.91
C ILE A 128 -2.07 7.13 3.71
N ASN A 129 -1.50 7.23 4.91
CA ASN A 129 -1.51 8.47 5.68
C ASN A 129 -0.84 9.63 4.94
N ALA A 130 0.25 9.37 4.20
CA ALA A 130 0.93 10.39 3.40
C ALA A 130 0.12 10.81 2.16
N LEU A 131 -0.74 9.93 1.63
CA LEU A 131 -1.61 10.24 0.49
C LEU A 131 -2.83 11.09 0.87
N VAL A 132 -3.26 11.03 2.13
CA VAL A 132 -4.48 11.68 2.61
C VAL A 132 -4.08 12.95 3.35
N SER A 133 -4.18 14.11 2.70
CA SER A 133 -4.09 15.39 3.40
C SER A 133 -5.27 15.50 4.37
N GLU A 134 -5.00 15.95 5.60
CA GLU A 134 -5.70 15.68 6.86
C GLU A 134 -7.24 15.78 6.97
N GLU A 135 -8.06 16.15 5.97
CA GLU A 135 -9.47 16.48 6.26
C GLU A 135 -10.61 15.86 5.44
N ASP A 136 -10.45 15.37 4.20
CA ASP A 136 -11.67 15.12 3.39
C ASP A 136 -11.88 13.75 2.72
N THR A 137 -10.87 12.90 2.50
CA THR A 137 -11.11 11.67 1.71
C THR A 137 -11.44 10.43 2.57
N ILE A 138 -11.02 10.41 3.84
CA ILE A 138 -11.36 9.32 4.77
C ILE A 138 -12.32 9.82 5.86
N ARG A 139 -13.36 10.56 5.47
CA ARG A 139 -14.42 11.02 6.39
C ARG A 139 -15.33 9.93 6.95
N LYS A 140 -14.92 8.66 6.89
CA LYS A 140 -15.25 7.70 7.95
C LYS A 140 -14.01 7.45 8.79
N TYR A 141 -13.59 8.49 9.51
CA TYR A 141 -12.48 8.47 10.47
C TYR A 141 -12.56 7.27 11.41
N SER A 142 -13.75 6.74 11.70
CA SER A 142 -13.93 5.53 12.50
C SER A 142 -13.27 4.28 11.90
N LEU A 143 -13.38 4.05 10.59
CA LEU A 143 -12.90 2.81 9.96
C LEU A 143 -11.39 2.83 9.75
N TRP A 144 -10.85 3.96 9.27
CA TRP A 144 -9.40 4.14 9.21
C TRP A 144 -8.79 4.16 10.60
N LYS A 145 -9.46 4.75 11.59
CA LYS A 145 -9.04 4.64 13.00
C LYS A 145 -9.02 3.19 13.47
N ILE A 146 -9.99 2.36 13.11
CA ILE A 146 -9.95 0.92 13.42
C ILE A 146 -8.71 0.29 12.78
N TYR A 147 -8.51 0.46 11.46
CA TYR A 147 -7.35 -0.07 10.74
C TYR A 147 -6.02 0.33 11.41
N THR A 148 -5.79 1.64 11.56
CA THR A 148 -4.57 2.20 12.18
C THR A 148 -4.36 1.75 13.62
N THR A 149 -5.44 1.60 14.40
CA THR A 149 -5.36 1.09 15.78
C THR A 149 -4.91 -0.36 15.80
N GLN A 150 -5.43 -1.20 14.90
CA GLN A 150 -5.05 -2.60 14.82
C GLN A 150 -3.62 -2.77 14.30
N VAL A 151 -3.20 -1.98 13.30
CA VAL A 151 -1.81 -1.98 12.83
C VAL A 151 -0.85 -1.54 13.93
N LYS A 152 -1.22 -0.55 14.76
CA LYS A 152 -0.43 -0.19 15.94
C LYS A 152 -0.30 -1.35 16.93
N LYS A 153 -1.40 -2.04 17.26
CA LYS A 153 -1.36 -3.24 18.12
C LYS A 153 -0.49 -4.34 17.52
N LEU A 154 -0.58 -4.57 16.21
CA LEU A 154 0.26 -5.52 15.50
C LEU A 154 1.75 -5.19 15.66
N SER A 155 2.09 -3.89 15.59
CA SER A 155 3.44 -3.39 15.81
C SER A 155 3.95 -3.69 17.22
N GLU A 156 3.10 -3.47 18.23
CA GLU A 156 3.41 -3.75 19.64
C GLU A 156 3.60 -5.26 19.89
N LEU A 157 2.83 -6.11 19.19
CA LEU A 157 2.99 -7.56 19.22
C LEU A 157 4.28 -8.01 18.53
N GLY A 158 4.67 -7.40 17.41
CA GLY A 158 5.95 -7.65 16.75
C GLY A 158 7.14 -7.35 17.68
N ILE A 159 7.09 -6.22 18.40
CA ILE A 159 8.11 -5.87 19.41
C ILE A 159 8.12 -6.89 20.56
N SER A 160 6.94 -7.36 20.99
CA SER A 160 6.84 -8.40 22.02
C SER A 160 7.44 -9.73 21.55
N LEU A 161 7.25 -10.06 20.27
CA LEU A 161 7.78 -11.26 19.64
C LEU A 161 9.31 -11.21 19.53
N GLU A 162 9.89 -10.06 19.13
CA GLU A 162 11.35 -9.83 19.13
C GLU A 162 11.98 -10.01 20.53
N LYS A 163 11.27 -9.61 21.58
CA LYS A 163 11.76 -9.65 22.96
C LYS A 163 11.59 -11.01 23.62
N ALA A 164 10.79 -11.90 23.04
CA ALA A 164 10.53 -13.21 23.61
C ALA A 164 11.80 -14.09 23.50
N LYS A 165 12.32 -14.55 24.65
CA LYS A 165 13.60 -15.28 24.77
C LYS A 165 13.41 -16.73 25.23
N ASP A 166 12.77 -17.58 24.43
CA ASP A 166 12.56 -19.02 24.71
C ASP A 166 11.57 -19.37 25.83
N LYS A 167 10.28 -19.15 25.58
CA LYS A 167 9.22 -19.94 26.22
C LYS A 167 8.16 -20.28 25.17
N ASN A 168 8.10 -21.54 24.77
CA ASN A 168 7.14 -22.04 23.78
C ASN A 168 5.68 -21.60 24.05
N ILE A 169 5.30 -21.37 25.31
CA ILE A 169 3.95 -20.92 25.67
C ILE A 169 3.73 -19.42 25.39
N GLU A 170 4.72 -18.56 25.69
CA GLU A 170 4.60 -17.11 25.46
C GLU A 170 4.57 -16.79 23.96
N PHE A 171 5.35 -17.52 23.14
CA PHE A 171 5.34 -17.38 21.69
C PHE A 171 4.00 -17.72 21.06
N ILE A 172 3.41 -18.85 21.45
CA ILE A 172 2.14 -19.30 20.87
C ILE A 172 1.00 -18.37 21.21
N GLN A 173 0.99 -17.79 22.42
CA GLN A 173 0.00 -16.77 22.75
C GLN A 173 0.19 -15.51 21.91
N ILE A 174 1.43 -15.03 21.74
CA ILE A 174 1.71 -13.87 20.88
C ILE A 174 1.29 -14.15 19.43
N PHE A 175 1.55 -15.34 18.89
CA PHE A 175 1.11 -15.72 17.54
C PHE A 175 -0.42 -15.74 17.41
N LYS A 176 -1.14 -16.27 18.40
CA LYS A 176 -2.61 -16.21 18.43
C LYS A 176 -3.14 -14.78 18.48
N ASP A 177 -2.49 -13.92 19.27
CA ASP A 177 -2.85 -12.50 19.35
C ASP A 177 -2.59 -11.79 18.01
N ILE A 178 -1.46 -12.08 17.35
CA ILE A 178 -1.14 -11.57 16.01
C ILE A 178 -2.20 -12.03 15.01
N LEU A 179 -2.56 -13.31 15.00
CA LEU A 179 -3.59 -13.87 14.13
C LEU A 179 -4.92 -13.12 14.28
N ASN A 180 -5.36 -12.90 15.52
CA ASN A 180 -6.59 -12.14 15.80
C ASN A 180 -6.50 -10.70 15.30
N VAL A 181 -5.36 -10.03 15.48
CA VAL A 181 -5.17 -8.65 15.01
C VAL A 181 -5.13 -8.59 13.49
N LEU A 182 -4.47 -9.54 12.82
CA LEU A 182 -4.44 -9.64 11.36
C LEU A 182 -5.83 -9.85 10.76
N GLU A 183 -6.69 -10.67 11.39
CA GLU A 183 -8.10 -10.81 11.00
C GLU A 183 -8.85 -9.48 11.05
N GLU A 184 -8.65 -8.69 12.11
CA GLU A 184 -9.30 -7.39 12.26
C GLU A 184 -8.76 -6.35 11.24
N ILE A 185 -7.45 -6.37 10.95
CA ILE A 185 -6.87 -5.51 9.91
C ILE A 185 -7.44 -5.88 8.54
N LYS A 186 -7.50 -7.18 8.21
CA LYS A 186 -8.09 -7.68 6.96
C LYS A 186 -9.53 -7.19 6.79
N ARG A 187 -10.38 -7.38 7.81
CA ARG A 187 -11.78 -6.93 7.80
C ARG A 187 -11.89 -5.42 7.59
N ALA A 188 -11.05 -4.65 8.28
CA ALA A 188 -11.02 -3.20 8.13
C ALA A 188 -10.60 -2.78 6.72
N ALA A 189 -9.56 -3.42 6.15
CA ALA A 189 -9.07 -3.14 4.80
C ALA A 189 -10.12 -3.45 3.73
N GLU A 190 -10.74 -4.63 3.80
CA GLU A 190 -11.82 -5.06 2.90
C GLU A 190 -13.00 -4.07 2.96
N PHE A 191 -13.42 -3.71 4.17
CA PHE A 191 -14.54 -2.79 4.37
C PHE A 191 -14.21 -1.39 3.81
N ILE A 192 -13.05 -0.82 4.13
CA ILE A 192 -12.64 0.48 3.60
C ILE A 192 -12.54 0.44 2.06
N GLY A 193 -11.94 -0.60 1.50
CA GLY A 193 -11.82 -0.81 0.06
C GLY A 193 -13.17 -0.87 -0.65
N SER A 194 -14.19 -1.46 0.00
CA SER A 194 -15.56 -1.52 -0.53
C SER A 194 -16.30 -0.17 -0.46
N TYR A 195 -16.07 0.65 0.58
CA TYR A 195 -16.76 1.94 0.75
C TYR A 195 -16.23 3.05 -0.17
N ILE A 196 -14.95 2.99 -0.55
CA ILE A 196 -14.38 3.92 -1.52
C ILE A 196 -15.12 3.83 -2.88
N VAL A 197 -15.81 2.72 -3.17
CA VAL A 197 -16.59 2.51 -4.40
C VAL A 197 -17.91 3.30 -4.44
N LEU A 198 -18.48 3.67 -3.29
CA LEU A 198 -19.82 4.26 -3.22
C LEU A 198 -19.83 5.80 -3.35
N CYS A 199 -18.65 6.42 -3.36
CA CYS A 199 -18.49 7.89 -3.36
C CYS A 199 -17.65 8.41 -4.54
N GLY A 200 -17.24 7.53 -5.47
CA GLY A 200 -16.47 7.86 -6.68
C GLY A 200 -17.36 8.00 -7.90
#